data_AF-A0A060BYY0-F1
#
_entry.id   AF-A0A060BYY0-F1
#
_cell.length_a   1.000
_cell.length_b   1.000
_cell.length_c   1.000
_cell.angle_alpha   90.00
_cell.angle_beta   90.00
_cell.angle_gamma   90.00
#
_symmetry.space_group_name_H-M   'P 1'
#
loop_
_entity.id
_entity.type
_entity.pdbx_description
1 polymer ?
#
loop_
_entity_poly.entity_id
_entity_poly.type
_entity_poly.pdbx_seq_one_letter_code
_entity_poly.pdbx_strand_id
1 'polypeptide(L)'
;DSRARKLKIAAVGPSPAHFRLLCQKFPELDLHLVEAPFMTRGSAEWEATLRATEAVQADLTLLCISFPKQELFALDLKTRGHARGRAICAGASIDFLTGQQKRAPDIFRKTSTEWLYRLMSQPGRLWKRYLVDGPRIFAIYLRHRDG
;
A
#
# COMPACT_ATOMS: atom_id res chain seq x y z
N ASP A 1 10.30 -7.40 36.20
CA ASP A 1 11.34 -7.42 35.16
C ASP A 1 10.69 -7.65 33.82
N SER A 2 10.41 -6.58 33.07
CA SER A 2 9.58 -6.66 31.84
C SER A 2 10.23 -5.82 30.76
N ARG A 3 11.28 -6.35 30.12
CA ARG A 3 11.67 -5.87 28.79
C ARG A 3 10.44 -6.01 27.89
N ALA A 4 9.83 -4.88 27.52
CA ALA A 4 8.71 -4.87 26.59
C ALA A 4 9.13 -5.62 25.33
N ARG A 5 8.41 -6.69 24.99
CA ARG A 5 8.66 -7.47 23.77
C ARG A 5 8.61 -6.51 22.57
N LYS A 6 9.61 -6.57 21.70
CA LYS A 6 9.62 -5.77 20.46
C LYS A 6 8.40 -6.10 19.62
N LEU A 7 7.74 -5.05 19.11
CA LEU A 7 6.57 -5.17 18.24
C LEU A 7 6.99 -5.86 16.93
N LYS A 8 6.37 -7.00 16.61
CA LYS A 8 6.65 -7.74 15.37
C LYS A 8 5.82 -7.16 14.23
N ILE A 9 6.45 -6.73 13.14
CA ILE A 9 5.79 -6.05 12.03
C ILE A 9 6.02 -6.82 10.73
N ALA A 10 4.94 -7.23 10.05
CA ALA A 10 5.00 -7.76 8.69
C ALA A 10 4.77 -6.64 7.68
N ALA A 11 5.56 -6.59 6.60
CA ALA A 11 5.36 -5.71 5.46
C ALA A 11 5.07 -6.55 4.22
N VAL A 12 3.84 -6.46 3.70
CA VAL A 12 3.36 -7.27 2.57
C VAL A 12 3.43 -6.47 1.28
N GLY A 13 4.30 -6.87 0.35
CA GLY A 13 4.38 -6.32 -1.00
C GLY A 13 5.47 -5.29 -1.34
N PRO A 14 6.21 -4.62 -0.43
CA PRO A 14 7.34 -3.79 -0.84
C PRO A 14 8.40 -4.61 -1.58
N SER A 15 9.17 -3.97 -2.45
CA SER A 15 10.30 -4.67 -3.09
C SER A 15 11.35 -5.06 -2.03
N PRO A 16 12.07 -6.19 -2.21
CA PRO A 16 13.15 -6.58 -1.30
C PRO A 16 14.21 -5.49 -1.11
N ALA A 17 14.49 -4.70 -2.16
CA ALA A 17 15.43 -3.59 -2.09
C ALA A 17 14.93 -2.48 -1.15
N HIS A 18 13.65 -2.12 -1.23
CA HIS A 18 13.08 -1.08 -0.37
C HIS A 18 12.88 -1.55 1.06
N PHE A 19 12.51 -2.82 1.23
CA PHE A 19 12.43 -3.41 2.55
C PHE A 19 13.79 -3.40 3.27
N ARG A 20 14.90 -3.65 2.56
CA ARG A 20 16.25 -3.51 3.14
C ARG A 20 16.54 -2.08 3.62
N LEU A 21 16.18 -1.07 2.83
CA LEU A 21 16.31 0.33 3.24
C LEU A 21 15.46 0.66 4.46
N LEU A 22 14.25 0.09 4.56
CA LEU A 22 13.39 0.24 5.73
C LEU A 22 14.05 -0.35 6.98
N CYS A 23 14.65 -1.54 6.87
CA CYS A 23 15.38 -2.17 7.98
C CYS A 23 16.60 -1.35 8.40
N GLN A 24 17.33 -0.75 7.47
CA GLN A 24 18.46 0.13 7.78
C GLN A 24 18.01 1.42 8.50
N LYS A 25 16.85 1.96 8.13
CA LYS A 25 16.30 3.19 8.70
C LYS A 25 15.71 2.98 10.10
N PHE A 26 15.21 1.77 10.39
CA PHE A 26 14.58 1.42 11.67
C PHE A 26 15.15 0.08 12.21
N PRO A 27 16.45 0.03 12.54
CA PRO A 27 17.13 -1.21 12.95
C PRO A 27 16.64 -1.79 14.28
N GLU A 28 15.94 -0.98 15.08
CA GLU A 28 15.36 -1.38 16.35
C GLU A 28 14.09 -2.22 16.20
N LEU A 29 13.39 -2.13 15.06
CA LEU A 29 12.12 -2.80 14.79
C LEU A 29 12.32 -4.25 14.34
N ASP A 30 11.38 -5.13 14.73
CA ASP A 30 11.32 -6.51 14.27
C ASP A 30 10.50 -6.59 12.97
N LEU A 31 11.15 -6.35 11.84
CA LEU A 31 10.53 -6.24 10.52
C LEU A 31 10.65 -7.56 9.74
N HIS A 32 9.54 -8.01 9.17
CA HIS A 32 9.48 -9.18 8.29
C HIS A 32 8.89 -8.83 6.93
N LEU A 33 9.57 -9.22 5.86
CA LEU A 33 9.05 -9.08 4.50
C LEU A 33 8.14 -10.26 4.16
N VAL A 34 6.99 -9.96 3.57
CA VAL A 34 6.18 -10.92 2.84
C VAL A 34 6.08 -10.42 1.41
N GLU A 35 6.70 -11.12 0.48
CA GLU A 35 6.64 -10.76 -0.93
C GLU A 35 5.24 -11.03 -1.47
N ALA A 36 4.72 -10.08 -2.26
CA ALA A 36 3.42 -10.19 -2.90
C ALA A 36 3.61 -9.99 -4.41
N PRO A 37 3.59 -11.08 -5.22
CA PRO A 37 3.68 -10.96 -6.66
C PRO A 37 2.41 -10.32 -7.24
N PHE A 38 2.34 -10.19 -8.56
CA PHE A 38 1.07 -9.84 -9.20
C PHE A 38 0.04 -10.94 -8.91
N MET A 39 -0.95 -10.59 -8.09
CA MET A 39 -1.97 -11.53 -7.62
C MET A 39 -3.36 -10.92 -7.75
N THR A 40 -4.36 -11.77 -7.92
CA THR A 40 -5.79 -11.41 -7.91
C THR A 40 -6.47 -12.20 -6.82
N ARG A 41 -7.49 -11.65 -6.17
CA ARG A 41 -8.22 -12.37 -5.11
C ARG A 41 -8.71 -13.72 -5.63
N GLY A 42 -8.38 -14.79 -4.92
CA GLY A 42 -8.69 -16.18 -5.31
C GLY A 42 -7.64 -16.87 -6.18
N SER A 43 -6.56 -16.21 -6.60
CA SER A 43 -5.45 -16.88 -7.30
C SER A 43 -4.59 -17.70 -6.34
N ALA A 44 -3.78 -18.62 -6.88
CA ALA A 44 -2.87 -19.43 -6.07
C ALA A 44 -1.83 -18.56 -5.33
N GLU A 45 -1.38 -17.48 -5.96
CA GLU A 45 -0.45 -16.51 -5.39
C GLU A 45 -1.08 -15.72 -4.24
N TRP A 46 -2.38 -15.38 -4.35
CA TRP A 46 -3.13 -14.72 -3.28
C TRP A 46 -3.16 -15.61 -2.02
N GLU A 47 -3.52 -16.87 -2.22
CA GLU A 47 -3.58 -17.88 -1.16
C GLU A 47 -2.21 -18.17 -0.53
N ALA A 48 -1.17 -18.23 -1.36
CA ALA A 48 0.20 -18.37 -0.88
C ALA A 48 0.65 -17.16 -0.05
N THR A 49 0.31 -15.94 -0.49
CA THR A 49 0.64 -14.70 0.21
C THR A 49 -0.12 -14.60 1.54
N LEU A 50 -1.39 -15.01 1.58
CA LEU A 50 -2.17 -15.10 2.82
C LEU A 50 -1.49 -16.02 3.84
N ARG A 51 -1.17 -17.26 3.42
CA ARG A 51 -0.49 -18.23 4.29
C ARG A 51 0.87 -17.73 4.77
N ALA A 52 1.66 -17.11 3.88
CA ALA A 52 2.95 -16.52 4.25
C ALA A 52 2.78 -15.39 5.27
N THR A 53 1.77 -14.53 5.09
CA THR A 53 1.45 -13.45 6.04
C THR A 53 1.02 -14.01 7.40
N GLU A 54 0.16 -15.02 7.41
CA GLU A 54 -0.30 -15.71 8.62
C GLU A 54 0.88 -16.35 9.37
N ALA A 55 1.82 -16.98 8.67
CA ALA A 55 2.98 -17.63 9.27
C ALA A 55 3.91 -16.65 10.02
N VAL A 56 3.93 -15.36 9.66
CA VAL A 56 4.75 -14.36 10.37
C VAL A 56 4.26 -14.16 11.81
N GLN A 57 2.96 -14.30 12.07
CA GLN A 57 2.37 -14.03 13.39
C GLN A 57 2.76 -12.65 13.92
N ALA A 58 2.65 -11.63 13.07
CA ALA A 58 2.98 -10.25 13.40
C ALA A 58 1.95 -9.64 14.37
N ASP A 59 2.37 -8.64 15.15
CA ASP A 59 1.47 -7.79 15.93
C ASP A 59 0.83 -6.71 15.06
N LEU A 60 1.54 -6.30 14.01
CA LEU A 60 1.09 -5.33 13.01
C LEU A 60 1.47 -5.80 11.60
N THR A 61 0.51 -5.78 10.67
CA THR A 61 0.74 -6.08 9.26
C THR A 61 0.51 -4.84 8.41
N LEU A 62 1.52 -4.39 7.69
CA LEU A 62 1.46 -3.29 6.72
C LEU A 62 1.19 -3.87 5.34
N LEU A 63 0.00 -3.65 4.80
CA LEU A 63 -0.38 -4.08 3.46
C LEU A 63 0.02 -3.01 2.45
N CYS A 64 1.10 -3.25 1.72
CA CYS A 64 1.68 -2.35 0.71
C CYS A 64 1.39 -2.85 -0.72
N ILE A 65 0.15 -3.30 -0.95
CA ILE A 65 -0.34 -3.73 -2.25
C ILE A 65 -1.36 -2.74 -2.80
N SER A 66 -1.59 -2.77 -4.12
CA SER A 66 -2.46 -1.79 -4.79
C SER A 66 -3.91 -1.85 -4.32
N PHE A 67 -4.60 -0.71 -4.25
CA PHE A 67 -6.06 -0.66 -4.17
C PHE A 67 -6.70 -1.37 -5.40
N PRO A 68 -7.81 -2.10 -5.24
CA PRO A 68 -8.56 -2.41 -4.01
C PRO A 68 -8.08 -3.69 -3.29
N LYS A 69 -6.93 -4.23 -3.69
CA LYS A 69 -6.44 -5.53 -3.23
C LYS A 69 -6.10 -5.51 -1.73
N GLN A 70 -5.53 -4.43 -1.21
CA GLN A 70 -5.17 -4.34 0.21
C GLN A 70 -6.39 -4.49 1.14
N GLU A 71 -7.53 -3.88 0.78
CA GLU A 71 -8.76 -3.96 1.59
C GLU A 71 -9.36 -5.37 1.55
N LEU A 72 -9.37 -5.99 0.36
CA LEU A 72 -9.84 -7.36 0.19
C LEU A 72 -8.93 -8.37 0.91
N PHE A 73 -7.61 -8.14 0.87
CA PHE A 73 -6.62 -8.99 1.53
C PHE A 73 -6.74 -8.88 3.06
N ALA A 74 -6.96 -7.67 3.59
CA ALA A 74 -7.24 -7.46 5.01
C ALA A 74 -8.52 -8.19 5.45
N LEU A 75 -9.57 -8.15 4.62
CA LEU A 75 -10.81 -8.88 4.87
C LEU A 75 -10.59 -10.39 4.89
N ASP A 76 -9.81 -10.92 3.94
CA ASP A 76 -9.51 -12.35 3.86
C ASP A 76 -8.68 -12.83 5.06
N LEU A 77 -7.64 -12.09 5.45
CA LEU A 77 -6.86 -12.35 6.68
C LEU A 77 -7.76 -12.38 7.92
N LYS A 78 -8.66 -11.40 8.04
CA LYS A 78 -9.61 -11.32 9.15
C LYS A 78 -10.58 -12.51 9.15
N THR A 79 -11.10 -12.87 7.98
CA THR A 79 -12.11 -13.94 7.83
C THR A 79 -11.51 -15.31 8.15
N ARG A 80 -10.25 -15.54 7.77
CA ARG A 80 -9.52 -16.77 8.08
C ARG A 80 -9.16 -16.92 9.56
N GLY A 81 -8.88 -15.80 10.23
CA GLY A 81 -8.66 -15.78 11.69
C GLY A 81 -7.35 -16.41 12.16
N HIS A 82 -6.44 -16.77 11.25
CA HIS A 82 -5.13 -17.34 11.60
C HIS A 82 -4.04 -16.26 11.81
N ALA A 83 -4.26 -15.05 11.30
CA ALA A 83 -3.34 -13.95 11.49
C ALA A 83 -3.47 -13.35 12.89
N ARG A 84 -2.33 -13.06 13.52
CA ARG A 84 -2.25 -12.30 14.76
C ARG A 84 -2.30 -10.80 14.48
N GLY A 85 -2.77 -10.03 15.46
CA GLY A 85 -2.61 -8.58 15.46
C GLY A 85 -3.56 -7.84 14.52
N ARG A 86 -3.14 -6.65 14.06
CA ARG A 86 -3.95 -5.77 13.19
C ARG A 86 -3.28 -5.57 11.83
N ALA A 87 -4.08 -5.45 10.78
CA ALA A 87 -3.61 -5.06 9.45
C ALA A 87 -3.93 -3.59 9.16
N ILE A 88 -3.00 -2.88 8.51
CA ILE A 88 -3.18 -1.52 8.02
C ILE A 88 -2.93 -1.51 6.50
N CYS A 89 -3.90 -1.00 5.76
CA CYS A 89 -3.79 -0.71 4.32
C CYS A 89 -2.85 0.49 4.12
N ALA A 90 -1.56 0.23 3.92
CA ALA A 90 -0.51 1.24 3.87
C ALA A 90 -0.17 1.67 2.43
N GLY A 91 -0.57 0.91 1.41
CA GLY A 91 -0.24 1.20 0.01
C GLY A 91 1.24 1.53 -0.18
N ALA A 92 1.53 2.59 -0.94
CA ALA A 92 2.90 3.03 -1.24
C ALA A 92 3.63 3.75 -0.07
N SER A 93 3.13 3.69 1.17
CA SER A 93 3.73 4.43 2.30
C SER A 93 5.20 4.06 2.54
N ILE A 94 5.56 2.78 2.38
CA ILE A 94 6.96 2.33 2.51
C ILE A 94 7.84 2.94 1.42
N ASP A 95 7.33 3.09 0.19
CA ASP A 95 8.08 3.74 -0.91
C ASP A 95 8.36 5.21 -0.60
N PHE A 96 7.43 5.91 0.04
CA PHE A 96 7.65 7.28 0.52
C PHE A 96 8.67 7.33 1.66
N LEU A 97 8.58 6.40 2.62
CA LEU A 97 9.51 6.33 3.76
C LEU A 97 10.94 6.01 3.35
N THR A 98 11.10 5.21 2.28
CA THR A 98 12.40 4.79 1.72
C THR A 98 12.90 5.75 0.62
N GLY A 99 12.16 6.82 0.32
CA GLY A 99 12.59 7.88 -0.60
C GLY A 99 12.42 7.57 -2.09
N GLN A 100 11.76 6.46 -2.44
CA GLN A 100 11.51 6.06 -3.84
C GLN A 100 10.45 6.93 -4.50
N GLN A 101 9.36 7.22 -3.79
CA GLN A 101 8.42 8.24 -4.20
C GLN A 101 8.72 9.53 -3.44
N LYS A 102 9.10 10.56 -4.18
CA LYS A 102 9.16 11.92 -3.65
C LYS A 102 7.76 12.51 -3.69
N ARG A 103 7.29 13.04 -2.56
CA ARG A 103 6.09 13.86 -2.55
C ARG A 103 6.30 15.10 -3.40
N ALA A 104 5.22 15.62 -3.98
CA ALA A 104 5.27 16.88 -4.69
C ALA A 104 5.76 18.00 -3.74
N PRO A 105 6.51 19.00 -4.24
CA PRO A 105 6.89 20.16 -3.44
C PRO A 105 5.69 20.84 -2.81
N ASP A 106 5.90 21.52 -1.67
CA ASP A 106 4.82 22.11 -0.88
C ASP A 106 3.94 23.10 -1.65
N ILE A 107 4.50 23.79 -2.64
CA ILE A 107 3.74 24.70 -3.51
C ILE A 107 2.63 23.93 -4.26
N PHE A 108 2.95 22.78 -4.85
CA PHE A 108 1.98 21.95 -5.57
C PHE A 108 0.95 21.32 -4.63
N ARG A 109 1.37 20.98 -3.40
CA ARG A 109 0.47 20.44 -2.37
C ARG A 109 -0.52 21.51 -1.88
N LYS A 110 -0.03 22.72 -1.59
CA LYS A 110 -0.84 23.85 -1.10
C LYS A 110 -1.81 24.40 -2.15
N THR A 111 -1.44 24.32 -3.43
CA THR A 111 -2.29 24.76 -4.54
C THR A 111 -3.22 23.66 -5.08
N SER A 112 -3.25 22.47 -4.46
CA SER A 112 -3.99 21.30 -4.96
C SER A 112 -3.62 20.88 -6.40
N THR A 113 -2.42 21.26 -6.87
CA THR A 113 -1.88 20.93 -8.20
C THR A 113 -0.90 19.76 -8.16
N GLU A 114 -0.88 18.98 -7.08
CA GLU A 114 -0.05 17.77 -6.98
C GLU A 114 -0.32 16.78 -8.12
N TRP A 115 -1.55 16.70 -8.64
CA TRP A 115 -1.87 15.87 -9.80
C TRP A 115 -1.08 16.28 -11.04
N LEU A 116 -0.87 17.59 -11.26
CA LEU A 116 -0.13 18.13 -12.39
C LEU A 116 1.36 17.82 -12.25
N TYR A 117 1.92 17.99 -11.04
CA TYR A 117 3.30 17.59 -10.75
C TYR A 117 3.51 16.09 -11.02
N ARG A 118 2.59 15.24 -10.56
CA ARG A 118 2.64 13.79 -10.80
C ARG A 118 2.53 13.46 -12.29
N LEU A 119 1.64 14.14 -13.02
CA LEU A 119 1.49 13.97 -14.47
C LEU A 119 2.79 14.34 -15.20
N MET A 120 3.40 15.49 -14.89
CA MET A 120 4.67 15.90 -15.49
C MET A 120 5.81 14.95 -15.14
N SER A 121 5.80 14.37 -13.94
CA SER A 121 6.83 13.44 -13.49
C SER A 121 6.71 12.04 -14.12
N GLN A 122 5.50 11.59 -14.45
CA GLN A 122 5.24 10.25 -14.99
C GLN A 122 4.17 10.28 -16.09
N PRO A 123 4.40 11.02 -17.19
CA PRO A 123 3.38 11.30 -18.19
C PRO A 123 2.86 10.03 -18.84
N GLY A 124 3.74 9.10 -19.23
CA GLY A 124 3.35 7.84 -19.87
C GLY A 124 2.44 6.94 -19.01
N ARG A 125 2.54 7.02 -17.68
CA ARG A 125 1.74 6.20 -16.76
C ARG A 125 0.44 6.88 -16.34
N LEU A 126 0.44 8.20 -16.19
CA LEU A 126 -0.65 8.93 -15.53
C LEU A 126 -1.53 9.76 -16.48
N TRP A 127 -1.14 9.98 -17.75
CA TRP A 127 -1.93 10.78 -18.70
C TRP A 127 -3.35 10.26 -18.87
N LYS A 128 -3.52 8.95 -19.09
CA LYS A 128 -4.85 8.34 -19.30
C LYS A 128 -5.71 8.52 -18.05
N ARG A 129 -5.12 8.30 -16.87
CA ARG A 129 -5.81 8.42 -15.59
C ARG A 129 -6.31 9.85 -15.34
N TYR A 130 -5.52 10.87 -15.65
CA TYR A 130 -5.89 12.25 -15.36
C TYR A 130 -6.67 12.95 -16.47
N LEU A 131 -6.35 12.69 -17.73
CA LEU A 131 -6.95 13.39 -18.88
C LEU A 131 -8.12 12.63 -19.52
N VAL A 132 -8.21 11.31 -19.31
CA VAL A 132 -9.29 10.49 -19.88
C VAL A 132 -10.24 9.98 -18.81
N ASP A 133 -9.72 9.31 -17.77
CA ASP A 133 -10.56 8.72 -16.74
C ASP A 133 -11.09 9.79 -15.76
N GLY A 134 -10.26 10.76 -15.38
CA GLY A 134 -10.61 11.86 -14.48
C GLY A 134 -11.86 12.64 -14.92
N PRO A 135 -11.92 13.19 -16.15
CA PRO A 135 -13.04 14.00 -16.60
C PRO A 135 -14.38 13.25 -16.70
N ARG A 136 -14.38 11.91 -16.69
CA ARG A 136 -15.62 11.12 -16.66
C ARG A 136 -16.48 11.43 -15.45
N ILE A 137 -15.90 11.90 -14.34
CA ILE A 137 -16.67 12.27 -13.15
C ILE A 137 -17.64 13.42 -13.43
N PHE A 138 -17.29 14.37 -14.30
CA PHE A 138 -18.18 15.47 -14.66
C PHE A 138 -19.39 14.96 -15.44
N ALA A 139 -19.18 14.00 -16.34
CA ALA A 139 -20.28 13.34 -17.07
C ALA A 139 -21.20 12.56 -16.13
N ILE A 140 -20.64 11.86 -15.12
CA ILE A 140 -21.43 11.16 -14.09
C ILE A 140 -22.20 12.17 -13.23
N TYR A 141 -21.53 13.23 -12.78
CA TYR A 141 -22.14 14.29 -11.97
C TYR A 141 -23.32 14.95 -12.70
N LEU A 142 -23.14 15.34 -13.97
CA LEU A 142 -24.20 15.94 -14.77
C LEU A 142 -25.39 15.00 -14.97
N ARG A 143 -25.17 13.67 -15.05
CA ARG A 143 -26.26 12.68 -15.13
C ARG A 143 -27.03 12.47 -13.82
N HIS A 144 -26.50 12.90 -12.68
CA HIS A 144 -27.10 12.65 -11.35
C HIS A 144 -27.44 13.95 -10.61
N ARG A 145 -27.32 15.10 -11.28
CA ARG A 145 -27.64 16.41 -10.71
C ARG A 145 -29.14 16.73 -10.79
N ASP A 146 -29.86 16.14 -11.73
CA ASP A 146 -31.28 16.41 -12.00
C ASP A 146 -32.20 15.25 -11.57
N GLY A 147 -31.77 14.43 -10.60
CA GLY A 147 -32.52 13.30 -10.02
C GLY A 147 -32.73 13.44 -8.53
#